data_AF-A0A1N7KF78-F1
#
_entry.id   AF-A0A1N7KF78-F1
#
_cell.length_a   1.000
_cell.length_b   1.000
_cell.length_c   1.000
_cell.angle_alpha   90.00
_cell.angle_beta   90.00
_cell.angle_gamma   90.00
#
_symmetry.space_group_name_H-M   'P 1'
#
loop_
_entity.id
_entity.type
_entity.pdbx_description
1 polymer ?
#
loop_
_entity_poly.entity_id
_entity_poly.type
_entity_poly.pdbx_seq_one_letter_code
_entity_poly.pdbx_strand_id
1 'polypeptide(L)'
;MSTPLNIIFSWFEKGDIPTEDQFKETFASFRHLDEKIKMDEVTGLQEALKKMLSLTAFTSHLEDQNAHNLVLAKLNASNLTAAHVEEWKKKLKINLAATIDGNGEIGNVYTKEQIREIVNVFQAKDDELLEHITKINRMLISNDVSLDTLQEIVDYIKENRAQVELLKDTMITSISDDKVHLAGSYSNWGTVTYQNQFNDVVYGKIKTIENAANSEKIRYEERIRGDARIKHDLDTLSFVIDAYDTVTMFTIPLKVKRIDNNTIEVVFDSVPPNIIQITIKKI
;
A
#
# COMPACT_ATOMS: atom_id res chain seq x y z
N MET A 1 112.27 -17.48 -13.58
CA MET A 1 111.21 -18.39 -14.07
C MET A 1 111.55 -19.75 -13.51
N SER A 2 110.65 -20.39 -12.77
CA SER A 2 110.90 -21.73 -12.24
C SER A 2 111.00 -22.73 -13.39
N THR A 3 111.89 -23.71 -13.26
CA THR A 3 112.03 -24.78 -14.24
C THR A 3 110.72 -25.57 -14.33
N PRO A 4 110.15 -25.78 -15.54
CA PRO A 4 108.92 -26.57 -15.71
C PRO A 4 109.02 -27.97 -15.08
N LEU A 5 107.96 -28.40 -14.40
CA LEU A 5 107.93 -29.69 -13.68
C LEU A 5 108.25 -30.89 -14.59
N ASN A 6 107.85 -30.86 -15.85
CA ASN A 6 108.16 -31.92 -16.81
C ASN A 6 109.66 -32.03 -17.12
N ILE A 7 110.40 -30.92 -17.06
CA ILE A 7 111.85 -30.91 -17.21
C ILE A 7 112.49 -31.43 -15.92
N ILE A 8 112.01 -30.98 -14.75
CA ILE A 8 112.49 -31.49 -13.45
C ILE A 8 112.31 -33.00 -13.36
N PHE A 9 111.14 -33.53 -13.75
CA PHE A 9 110.85 -34.96 -13.70
C PHE A 9 111.78 -35.81 -14.57
N SER A 10 112.26 -35.28 -15.71
CA SER A 10 113.22 -36.00 -16.55
C SER A 10 114.59 -36.21 -15.89
N TRP A 11 114.95 -35.43 -14.86
CA TRP A 11 116.23 -35.60 -14.15
C TRP A 11 116.21 -36.72 -13.11
N PHE A 12 115.03 -37.28 -12.82
CA PHE A 12 114.81 -38.31 -11.80
C PHE A 12 114.21 -39.59 -12.40
N GLU A 13 114.43 -39.85 -13.69
CA GLU A 13 114.03 -41.11 -14.31
C GLU A 13 114.91 -42.28 -13.84
N LYS A 14 114.41 -43.51 -14.03
CA LYS A 14 115.08 -44.71 -13.51
C LYS A 14 116.44 -44.89 -14.20
N GLY A 15 117.51 -44.75 -13.43
CA GLY A 15 118.89 -44.91 -13.90
C GLY A 15 119.64 -43.60 -14.05
N ASP A 16 118.94 -42.46 -13.95
CA ASP A 16 119.54 -41.13 -14.01
C ASP A 16 119.92 -40.63 -12.62
N ILE A 17 120.99 -39.83 -12.57
CA ILE A 17 121.46 -39.15 -11.36
C ILE A 17 121.51 -37.66 -11.68
N PRO A 18 120.68 -36.83 -11.00
CA PRO A 18 120.68 -35.39 -11.23
C PRO A 18 122.02 -34.79 -10.80
N THR A 19 122.48 -33.78 -11.54
CA THR A 19 123.62 -32.95 -11.13
C THR A 19 123.26 -32.11 -9.91
N GLU A 20 124.27 -31.57 -9.21
CA GLU A 20 124.05 -30.65 -8.09
C GLU A 20 123.16 -29.45 -8.48
N ASP A 21 123.37 -28.90 -9.67
CA ASP A 21 122.57 -27.78 -10.18
C ASP A 21 121.12 -28.19 -10.47
N GLN A 22 120.90 -29.36 -11.09
CA GLN A 22 119.55 -29.91 -11.31
C GLN A 22 118.82 -30.18 -9.99
N PHE A 23 119.55 -30.64 -8.98
CA PHE A 23 119.00 -30.86 -7.65
C PHE A 23 118.62 -29.54 -6.96
N LYS A 24 119.47 -28.51 -7.03
CA LYS A 24 119.16 -27.17 -6.50
C LYS A 24 117.94 -26.55 -7.19
N GLU A 25 117.87 -26.64 -8.52
CA GLU A 25 116.74 -26.16 -9.32
C GLU A 25 115.42 -26.83 -8.95
N THR A 26 115.47 -28.10 -8.52
CA THR A 26 114.28 -28.82 -8.03
C THR A 26 113.68 -28.11 -6.82
N PHE A 27 114.49 -27.78 -5.81
CA PHE A 27 113.99 -27.09 -4.61
C PHE A 27 113.64 -25.62 -4.87
N ALA A 28 114.38 -24.95 -5.75
CA ALA A 28 114.07 -23.58 -6.17
C ALA A 28 112.77 -23.47 -6.99
N SER A 29 112.28 -24.59 -7.55
CA SER A 29 111.01 -24.63 -8.28
C SER A 29 109.78 -24.60 -7.37
N PHE A 30 109.93 -25.04 -6.11
CA PHE A 30 108.86 -25.01 -5.12
C PHE A 30 108.81 -23.65 -4.45
N ARG A 31 107.59 -23.20 -4.15
CA ARG A 31 107.33 -22.00 -3.39
C ARG A 31 107.60 -22.24 -1.91
N HIS A 32 108.26 -21.30 -1.24
CA HIS A 32 108.54 -21.41 0.19
C HIS A 32 107.42 -20.79 1.05
N LEU A 33 107.28 -21.25 2.30
CA LEU A 33 106.17 -20.84 3.19
C LEU A 33 106.27 -19.39 3.67
N ASP A 34 107.49 -18.85 3.71
CA ASP A 34 107.80 -17.47 4.07
C ASP A 34 107.54 -16.48 2.91
N GLU A 35 107.36 -16.98 1.69
CA GLU A 35 107.02 -16.16 0.54
C GLU A 35 105.52 -15.78 0.57
N LYS A 36 105.20 -14.52 0.21
CA LYS A 36 103.81 -14.04 0.06
C LYS A 36 103.31 -14.24 -1.37
N ILE A 37 102.06 -14.69 -1.52
CA ILE A 37 101.47 -14.93 -2.85
C ILE A 37 101.11 -13.57 -3.40
N LYS A 38 101.62 -13.23 -4.59
CA LYS A 38 101.24 -11.97 -5.23
C LYS A 38 99.87 -12.10 -5.86
N MET A 39 99.14 -11.00 -5.92
CA MET A 39 97.75 -11.00 -6.36
C MET A 39 97.57 -11.47 -7.82
N ASP A 40 98.55 -11.17 -8.65
CA ASP A 40 98.63 -11.53 -10.07
C ASP A 40 98.96 -13.02 -10.31
N GLU A 41 99.45 -13.73 -9.28
CA GLU A 41 99.69 -15.18 -9.34
C GLU A 41 98.40 -16.00 -9.13
N VAL A 42 97.34 -15.38 -8.59
CA VAL A 42 96.05 -16.04 -8.36
C VAL A 42 95.08 -15.69 -9.49
N THR A 43 94.89 -16.63 -10.40
CA THR A 43 93.98 -16.48 -11.54
C THR A 43 92.57 -16.08 -11.08
N GLY A 44 92.05 -14.96 -11.61
CA GLY A 44 90.69 -14.49 -11.36
C GLY A 44 90.48 -13.71 -10.06
N LEU A 45 91.50 -13.61 -9.19
CA LEU A 45 91.37 -12.93 -7.90
C LEU A 45 91.27 -11.40 -8.08
N GLN A 46 92.03 -10.83 -9.02
CA GLN A 46 91.96 -9.40 -9.30
C GLN A 46 90.60 -9.01 -9.91
N GLU A 47 90.06 -9.85 -10.78
CA GLU A 47 88.74 -9.70 -11.41
C GLU A 47 87.63 -9.83 -10.37
N ALA A 48 87.73 -10.77 -9.43
CA ALA A 48 86.78 -10.94 -8.34
C ALA A 48 86.75 -9.72 -7.42
N LEU A 49 87.91 -9.17 -7.06
CA LEU A 49 87.98 -7.95 -6.25
C LEU A 49 87.47 -6.71 -7.00
N LYS A 50 87.74 -6.60 -8.31
CA LYS A 50 87.18 -5.52 -9.15
C LYS A 50 85.65 -5.55 -9.23
N LYS A 51 85.03 -6.72 -9.01
CA LYS A 51 83.56 -6.86 -8.94
C LYS A 51 82.98 -6.49 -7.57
N MET A 52 83.81 -6.37 -6.54
CA MET A 52 83.36 -5.91 -5.22
C MET A 52 83.16 -4.40 -5.23
N LEU A 53 82.13 -3.94 -4.52
CA LEU A 53 81.92 -2.53 -4.28
C LEU A 53 83.06 -2.01 -3.38
N SER A 54 83.68 -0.90 -3.76
CA SER A 54 84.71 -0.29 -2.91
C SER A 54 84.09 0.26 -1.63
N LEU A 55 84.86 0.27 -0.53
CA LEU A 55 84.42 0.86 0.73
C LEU A 55 84.00 2.32 0.53
N THR A 56 84.75 3.08 -0.28
CA THR A 56 84.41 4.46 -0.61
C THR A 56 83.07 4.56 -1.33
N ALA A 57 82.81 3.72 -2.34
CA ALA A 57 81.53 3.74 -3.06
C ALA A 57 80.36 3.36 -2.16
N PHE A 58 80.55 2.40 -1.25
CA PHE A 58 79.56 2.04 -0.24
C PHE A 58 79.26 3.20 0.71
N THR A 59 80.29 3.83 1.29
CA THR A 59 80.13 4.95 2.21
C THR A 59 79.49 6.15 1.52
N SER A 60 79.92 6.49 0.30
CA SER A 60 79.31 7.57 -0.48
C SER A 60 77.83 7.31 -0.77
N HIS A 61 77.43 6.07 -1.03
CA HIS A 61 76.02 5.72 -1.23
C HIS A 61 75.20 5.82 0.08
N LEU A 62 75.77 5.42 1.21
CA LEU A 62 75.11 5.49 2.52
C LEU A 62 74.85 6.93 2.98
N GLU A 63 75.78 7.84 2.67
CA GLU A 63 75.69 9.26 3.02
C GLU A 63 74.87 10.08 2.02
N ASP A 64 74.61 9.55 0.82
CA ASP A 64 73.82 10.21 -0.21
C ASP A 64 72.31 10.13 0.12
N GLN A 65 71.78 11.23 0.66
CA GLN A 65 70.35 11.41 0.94
C GLN A 65 69.45 11.32 -0.30
N ASN A 66 70.02 11.29 -1.51
CA ASN A 66 69.31 11.23 -2.79
C ASN A 66 69.52 9.91 -3.55
N ALA A 67 70.28 8.96 -3.00
CA ALA A 67 70.62 7.68 -3.63
C ALA A 67 69.42 6.90 -4.18
N HIS A 68 68.22 7.11 -3.60
CA HIS A 68 66.98 6.43 -3.97
C HIS A 68 65.83 7.38 -4.32
N ASN A 69 66.09 8.65 -4.62
CA ASN A 69 65.03 9.66 -4.84
C ASN A 69 64.01 9.32 -5.93
N LEU A 70 64.38 8.50 -6.90
CA LEU A 70 63.52 8.13 -8.03
C LEU A 70 62.62 6.91 -7.73
N VAL A 71 62.93 6.14 -6.69
CA VAL A 71 62.29 4.84 -6.43
C VAL A 71 61.69 4.72 -5.04
N LEU A 72 62.22 5.45 -4.05
CA LEU A 72 61.71 5.49 -2.68
C LEU A 72 61.19 6.87 -2.34
N ALA A 73 60.17 6.92 -1.50
CA ALA A 73 59.67 8.17 -0.95
C ALA A 73 60.49 8.60 0.26
N LYS A 74 60.83 9.89 0.33
CA LYS A 74 61.40 10.47 1.54
C LYS A 74 60.36 10.49 2.66
N LEU A 75 60.84 10.49 3.91
CA LEU A 75 59.98 10.56 5.10
C LEU A 75 59.04 11.77 5.08
N ASN A 76 59.52 12.91 4.58
CA ASN A 76 58.75 14.15 4.42
C ASN A 76 58.04 14.26 3.05
N ALA A 77 58.06 13.21 2.23
CA ALA A 77 57.48 13.15 0.89
C ALA A 77 57.98 14.22 -0.11
N SER A 78 59.09 14.93 0.18
CA SER A 78 59.51 16.08 -0.63
C SER A 78 59.96 15.73 -2.05
N ASN A 79 60.20 14.45 -2.35
CA ASN A 79 60.56 13.95 -3.67
C ASN A 79 59.36 13.38 -4.46
N LEU A 80 58.14 13.46 -3.92
CA LEU A 80 56.94 13.03 -4.62
C LEU A 80 56.40 14.15 -5.50
N THR A 81 55.95 13.78 -6.70
CA THR A 81 55.20 14.67 -7.59
C THR A 81 53.69 14.51 -7.35
N ALA A 82 52.88 15.44 -7.84
CA ALA A 82 51.43 15.31 -7.80
C ALA A 82 50.94 14.00 -8.44
N ALA A 83 51.58 13.56 -9.54
CA ALA A 83 51.25 12.29 -10.19
C ALA A 83 51.49 11.07 -9.29
N HIS A 84 52.62 11.04 -8.55
CA HIS A 84 52.89 9.97 -7.58
C HIS A 84 51.82 9.93 -6.47
N VAL A 85 51.44 11.10 -5.97
CA VAL A 85 50.41 11.23 -4.92
C VAL A 85 49.07 10.68 -5.41
N GLU A 86 48.65 11.03 -6.62
CA GLU A 86 47.39 10.54 -7.20
C GLU A 86 47.41 9.03 -7.47
N GLU A 87 48.52 8.49 -7.98
CA GLU A 87 48.67 7.05 -8.18
C GLU A 87 48.59 6.28 -6.84
N TRP A 88 49.21 6.82 -5.80
CA TRP A 88 49.13 6.24 -4.46
C TRP A 88 47.74 6.33 -3.85
N LYS A 89 47.05 7.48 -3.95
CA LYS A 89 45.65 7.60 -3.52
C LYS A 89 44.78 6.51 -4.17
N LYS A 90 44.97 6.29 -5.47
CA LYS A 90 44.29 5.24 -6.23
C LYS A 90 44.64 3.83 -5.73
N LYS A 91 45.93 3.50 -5.58
CA LYS A 91 46.39 2.16 -5.14
C LYS A 91 45.97 1.85 -3.70
N LEU A 92 46.06 2.84 -2.82
CA LEU A 92 45.68 2.73 -1.41
C LEU A 92 44.15 2.86 -1.20
N LYS A 93 43.38 3.09 -2.28
CA LYS A 93 41.92 3.25 -2.25
C LYS A 93 41.47 4.39 -1.32
N ILE A 94 42.26 5.47 -1.24
CA ILE A 94 42.00 6.66 -0.39
C ILE A 94 41.08 7.66 -1.12
N ASN A 95 40.62 7.35 -2.33
CA ASN A 95 39.76 8.20 -3.17
C ASN A 95 38.46 8.70 -2.48
N LEU A 96 38.06 8.06 -1.37
CA LEU A 96 36.85 8.39 -0.60
C LEU A 96 37.17 8.74 0.87
N ALA A 97 38.43 8.97 1.22
CA ALA A 97 38.77 9.39 2.58
C ALA A 97 38.32 10.83 2.79
N ALA A 98 37.37 11.02 3.71
CA ALA A 98 36.96 12.33 4.19
C ALA A 98 38.17 13.01 4.88
N THR A 99 38.71 14.05 4.27
CA THR A 99 39.66 14.94 4.94
C THR A 99 38.86 15.91 5.80
N ILE A 100 39.04 15.83 7.12
CA ILE A 100 38.55 16.86 8.04
C ILE A 100 39.59 17.99 8.04
N ASP A 101 39.14 19.20 7.75
CA ASP A 101 39.99 20.38 7.61
C ASP A 101 40.88 20.64 8.84
N GLY A 102 42.20 20.65 8.57
CA GLY A 102 43.10 21.66 9.13
C GLY A 102 43.04 22.94 8.28
N ASN A 103 43.52 24.05 8.84
CA ASN A 103 43.39 25.41 8.31
C ASN A 103 43.72 25.55 6.81
N GLY A 104 42.69 25.53 5.95
CA GLY A 104 42.71 26.18 4.65
C GLY A 104 42.70 25.32 3.37
N GLU A 105 42.51 24.00 3.44
CA GLU A 105 42.46 23.17 2.23
C GLU A 105 41.06 22.61 1.92
N ILE A 106 40.68 22.67 0.63
CA ILE A 106 39.39 22.25 0.09
C ILE A 106 39.44 20.73 -0.14
N GLY A 107 38.76 19.97 0.71
CA GLY A 107 38.46 18.55 0.48
C GLY A 107 37.20 18.34 -0.35
N ASN A 108 36.92 17.09 -0.72
CA ASN A 108 35.65 16.68 -1.36
C ASN A 108 34.45 16.65 -0.37
N VAL A 109 34.62 17.22 0.82
CA VAL A 109 33.63 17.27 1.89
C VAL A 109 33.36 18.73 2.22
N TYR A 110 32.11 19.07 2.52
CA TYR A 110 31.73 20.42 2.93
C TYR A 110 32.52 20.86 4.17
N THR A 111 33.03 22.08 4.15
CA THR A 111 33.67 22.70 5.32
C THR A 111 32.65 22.86 6.45
N LYS A 112 33.12 23.06 7.69
CA LYS A 112 32.22 23.34 8.84
C LYS A 112 31.33 24.56 8.61
N GLU A 113 31.81 25.55 7.86
CA GLU A 113 31.03 26.74 7.51
C GLU A 113 29.90 26.40 6.55
N GLN A 114 30.21 25.65 5.48
CA GLN A 114 29.20 25.20 4.51
C GLN A 114 28.16 24.28 5.16
N ILE A 115 28.56 23.39 6.06
CA ILE A 115 27.62 22.58 6.83
C ILE A 115 26.74 23.47 7.71
N ARG A 116 27.30 24.50 8.35
CA ARG A 116 26.52 25.45 9.16
C ARG A 116 25.50 26.21 8.32
N GLU A 117 25.88 26.67 7.13
CA GLU A 117 24.96 27.30 6.19
C GLU A 117 23.80 26.37 5.81
N ILE A 118 24.09 25.10 5.48
CA ILE A 118 23.07 24.09 5.16
C ILE A 118 22.13 23.85 6.35
N VAL A 119 22.68 23.71 7.56
CA VAL A 119 21.90 23.51 8.79
C VAL A 119 21.02 24.72 9.07
N ASN A 120 21.51 25.94 8.87
CA ASN A 120 20.73 27.16 9.06
C ASN A 120 19.54 27.22 8.07
N VAL A 121 19.74 26.81 6.82
CA VAL A 121 18.65 26.74 5.83
C VAL A 121 17.59 25.72 6.25
N PHE A 122 18.00 24.55 6.75
CA PHE A 122 17.05 23.56 7.26
C PHE A 122 16.30 24.04 8.50
N GLN A 123 16.98 24.70 9.44
CA GLN A 123 16.33 25.28 10.62
C GLN A 123 15.30 26.34 10.23
N ALA A 124 15.63 27.24 9.30
CA ALA A 124 14.68 28.23 8.81
C ALA A 124 13.43 27.59 8.15
N LYS A 125 13.60 26.46 7.46
CA LYS A 125 12.48 25.71 6.88
C LYS A 125 11.65 24.97 7.91
N ASP A 126 12.28 24.47 8.96
CA ASP A 126 11.59 23.82 10.09
C ASP A 126 10.75 24.84 10.87
N ASP A 127 11.29 26.05 11.08
CA ASP A 127 10.57 27.18 11.69
C ASP A 127 9.35 27.60 10.84
N GLU A 128 9.51 27.71 9.51
CA GLU A 128 8.41 28.00 8.58
C GLU A 128 7.31 26.93 8.62
N LEU A 129 7.71 25.65 8.68
CA LEU A 129 6.78 24.53 8.81
C LEU A 129 6.02 24.58 10.14
N LEU A 130 6.70 24.90 11.24
CA LEU A 130 6.09 25.04 12.56
C LEU A 130 5.06 26.18 12.59
N GLU A 131 5.34 27.30 11.91
CA GLU A 131 4.39 28.40 11.75
C GLU A 131 3.13 27.95 10.97
N HIS A 132 3.31 27.23 9.85
CA HIS A 132 2.21 26.67 9.09
C HIS A 132 1.35 25.69 9.90
N ILE A 133 1.97 24.78 10.65
CA ILE A 133 1.27 23.86 11.54
C ILE A 133 0.46 24.63 12.59
N THR A 134 1.06 25.66 13.19
CA THR A 134 0.38 26.51 14.17
C THR A 134 -0.83 27.23 13.56
N LYS A 135 -0.70 27.72 12.32
CA LYS A 135 -1.80 28.34 11.57
C LYS A 135 -2.93 27.36 11.27
N ILE A 136 -2.59 26.15 10.82
CA ILE A 136 -3.56 25.07 10.57
C ILE A 136 -4.28 24.72 11.87
N ASN A 137 -3.55 24.51 12.96
CA ASN A 137 -4.14 24.23 14.26
C ASN A 137 -5.07 25.36 14.71
N ARG A 138 -4.72 26.63 14.49
CA ARG A 138 -5.62 27.76 14.77
C ARG A 138 -6.89 27.72 13.92
N MET A 139 -6.79 27.35 12.64
CA MET A 139 -7.94 27.19 11.76
C MET A 139 -8.83 26.02 12.19
N LEU A 140 -8.23 24.91 12.67
CA LEU A 140 -8.96 23.72 13.13
C LEU A 140 -9.54 23.88 14.55
N ILE A 141 -8.88 24.65 15.42
CA ILE A 141 -9.33 24.99 16.78
C ILE A 141 -10.32 26.15 16.76
N SER A 142 -10.41 26.89 15.65
CA SER A 142 -11.54 27.79 15.41
C SER A 142 -12.79 26.92 15.30
N ASN A 143 -13.38 26.59 16.46
CA ASN A 143 -14.71 26.08 16.61
C ASN A 143 -15.58 26.95 15.70
N ASP A 144 -15.96 26.41 14.56
CA ASP A 144 -16.76 27.13 13.62
C ASP A 144 -18.14 27.24 14.28
N VAL A 145 -18.35 28.33 15.01
CA VAL A 145 -19.60 28.62 15.72
C VAL A 145 -20.77 28.56 14.73
N SER A 146 -20.51 28.81 13.43
CA SER A 146 -21.50 28.64 12.39
C SER A 146 -21.85 27.16 12.11
N LEU A 147 -20.90 26.24 12.23
CA LEU A 147 -21.15 24.81 12.12
C LEU A 147 -21.89 24.26 13.35
N ASP A 148 -21.53 24.71 14.55
CA ASP A 148 -22.24 24.35 15.79
C ASP A 148 -23.70 24.84 15.75
N THR A 149 -23.93 26.07 15.30
CA THR A 149 -25.31 26.61 15.14
C THR A 149 -26.09 25.90 14.03
N LEU A 150 -25.44 25.50 12.92
CA LEU A 150 -26.09 24.67 11.91
C LEU A 150 -26.43 23.28 12.46
N GLN A 151 -25.56 22.68 13.28
CA GLN A 151 -25.80 21.40 13.91
C GLN A 151 -26.96 21.48 14.91
N GLU A 152 -27.03 22.56 15.71
CA GLU A 152 -28.16 22.86 16.60
C GLU A 152 -29.47 22.99 15.82
N ILE A 153 -29.48 23.71 14.69
CA ILE A 153 -30.64 23.82 13.80
C ILE A 153 -31.04 22.45 13.23
N VAL A 154 -30.07 21.65 12.80
CA VAL A 154 -30.32 20.29 12.27
C VAL A 154 -30.95 19.40 13.32
N ASP A 155 -30.46 19.45 14.56
CA ASP A 155 -31.00 18.64 15.65
C ASP A 155 -32.39 19.11 16.06
N TYR A 156 -32.64 20.43 16.09
CA TYR A 156 -33.98 20.99 16.27
C TYR A 156 -34.96 20.56 15.16
N ILE A 157 -34.52 20.51 13.90
CA ILE A 157 -35.34 20.02 12.77
C ILE A 157 -35.68 18.54 12.94
N LYS A 158 -34.71 17.70 13.36
CA LYS A 158 -34.95 16.27 13.61
C LYS A 158 -35.95 16.06 14.73
N GLU A 159 -35.84 16.82 15.82
CA GLU A 159 -36.77 16.74 16.94
C GLU A 159 -38.18 17.17 16.53
N ASN A 160 -38.32 18.30 15.83
CA ASN A 160 -39.60 18.75 15.29
C ASN A 160 -40.23 17.70 14.37
N ARG A 161 -39.43 17.06 13.51
CA ARG A 161 -39.92 15.99 12.65
C ARG A 161 -40.45 14.81 13.46
N ALA A 162 -39.73 14.38 14.51
CA ALA A 162 -40.17 13.30 15.39
C ALA A 162 -41.49 13.66 16.11
N GLN A 163 -41.61 14.89 16.62
CA GLN A 163 -42.84 15.36 17.25
C GLN A 163 -44.03 15.40 16.27
N VAL A 164 -43.81 15.83 15.03
CA VAL A 164 -44.87 15.84 13.98
C VAL A 164 -45.33 14.42 13.65
N GLU A 165 -44.42 13.45 13.55
CA GLU A 165 -44.82 12.05 13.31
C GLU A 165 -45.62 11.48 14.49
N LEU A 166 -45.21 11.76 15.75
CA LEU A 166 -46.00 11.39 16.93
C LEU A 166 -47.41 12.02 16.92
N LEU A 167 -47.52 13.28 16.50
CA LEU A 167 -48.82 13.96 16.37
C LEU A 167 -49.68 13.38 15.26
N LYS A 168 -49.08 12.99 14.12
CA LYS A 168 -49.81 12.31 13.04
C LYS A 168 -50.36 10.96 13.50
N ASP A 169 -49.54 10.15 14.17
CA ASP A 169 -49.99 8.86 14.71
C ASP A 169 -51.10 9.06 15.76
N THR A 170 -50.96 10.08 16.61
CA THR A 170 -51.98 10.42 17.61
C THR A 170 -53.27 10.90 16.95
N MET A 171 -53.21 11.77 15.93
CA MET A 171 -54.40 12.22 15.20
C MET A 171 -55.08 11.07 14.48
N ILE A 172 -54.35 10.24 13.73
CA ILE A 172 -54.92 9.10 13.00
C ILE A 172 -55.61 8.11 13.96
N THR A 173 -55.06 7.90 15.17
CA THR A 173 -55.66 7.01 16.18
C THR A 173 -56.76 7.65 17.04
N SER A 174 -56.92 8.98 17.00
CA SER A 174 -57.95 9.71 17.75
C SER A 174 -59.17 10.11 16.93
N ILE A 175 -59.10 10.06 15.59
CA ILE A 175 -60.24 10.27 14.69
C ILE A 175 -60.98 8.94 14.38
N SER A 176 -60.85 7.92 15.23
CA SER A 176 -61.68 6.71 15.11
C SER A 176 -63.10 7.05 15.56
N ASP A 177 -64.09 6.74 14.71
CA ASP A 177 -65.52 7.02 14.94
C ASP A 177 -66.06 6.45 16.27
N ASP A 178 -65.40 5.41 16.77
CA ASP A 178 -65.59 4.75 18.07
C ASP A 178 -65.34 5.65 19.30
N LYS A 179 -64.75 6.84 19.10
CA LYS A 179 -64.46 7.83 20.16
C LYS A 179 -65.31 9.09 20.04
N VAL A 180 -66.12 9.21 19.00
CA VAL A 180 -66.98 10.38 18.76
C VAL A 180 -68.32 10.17 19.45
N HIS A 181 -68.59 10.92 20.51
CA HIS A 181 -69.88 10.88 21.20
C HIS A 181 -70.97 11.57 20.39
N LEU A 182 -72.15 10.96 20.37
CA LEU A 182 -73.34 11.57 19.80
C LEU A 182 -73.81 12.72 20.70
N ALA A 183 -74.02 13.90 20.13
CA ALA A 183 -74.45 15.09 20.89
C ALA A 183 -75.92 15.03 21.38
N GLY A 184 -76.70 14.03 20.94
CA GLY A 184 -78.12 13.91 21.23
C GLY A 184 -78.55 12.48 21.60
N SER A 185 -79.71 12.36 22.24
CA SER A 185 -80.32 11.07 22.56
C SER A 185 -81.24 10.60 21.42
N TYR A 186 -80.88 9.50 20.78
CA TYR A 186 -81.60 8.94 19.63
C TYR A 186 -82.43 7.72 20.03
N SER A 187 -83.45 7.91 20.86
CA SER A 187 -84.29 6.83 21.42
C SER A 187 -84.88 5.89 20.36
N ASN A 188 -85.21 6.40 19.18
CA ASN A 188 -85.74 5.62 18.04
C ASN A 188 -84.69 4.73 17.35
N TRP A 189 -83.41 4.90 17.67
CA TRP A 189 -82.27 4.19 17.11
C TRP A 189 -81.57 3.27 18.13
N GLY A 190 -82.17 3.06 19.31
CA GLY A 190 -81.63 2.19 20.37
C GLY A 190 -80.60 2.88 21.27
N THR A 191 -79.93 2.11 22.12
CA THR A 191 -78.88 2.60 23.03
C THR A 191 -77.56 2.76 22.28
N VAL A 192 -77.41 3.89 21.57
CA VAL A 192 -76.20 4.26 20.84
C VAL A 192 -75.51 5.42 21.55
N THR A 193 -74.21 5.29 21.81
CA THR A 193 -73.40 6.30 22.54
C THR A 193 -72.36 6.95 21.64
N TYR A 194 -71.82 6.17 20.69
CA TYR A 194 -70.76 6.57 19.78
C TYR A 194 -71.25 6.58 18.32
N GLN A 195 -70.61 7.40 17.48
CA GLN A 195 -71.00 7.58 16.08
C GLN A 195 -70.89 6.29 15.26
N ASN A 196 -69.90 5.44 15.54
CA ASN A 196 -69.78 4.11 14.91
C ASN A 196 -71.01 3.22 15.16
N GLN A 197 -71.49 3.17 16.41
CA GLN A 197 -72.65 2.38 16.80
C GLN A 197 -73.91 2.87 16.11
N PHE A 198 -74.07 4.19 15.98
CA PHE A 198 -75.17 4.77 15.22
C PHE A 198 -75.10 4.40 13.74
N ASN A 199 -73.92 4.51 13.13
CA ASN A 199 -73.70 4.15 11.72
C ASN A 199 -74.07 2.68 11.45
N ASP A 200 -73.68 1.75 12.32
CA ASP A 200 -74.03 0.33 12.21
C ASP A 200 -75.55 0.09 12.27
N VAL A 201 -76.25 0.73 13.21
CA VAL A 201 -77.70 0.59 13.35
C VAL A 201 -78.43 1.21 12.15
N VAL A 202 -77.96 2.37 11.68
CA VAL A 202 -78.51 3.03 10.49
C VAL A 202 -78.33 2.17 9.26
N TYR A 203 -77.13 1.64 9.02
CA TYR A 203 -76.86 0.75 7.91
C TYR A 203 -77.76 -0.49 7.94
N GLY A 204 -77.90 -1.14 9.11
CA GLY A 204 -78.78 -2.29 9.27
C GLY A 204 -80.25 -1.98 8.93
N LYS A 205 -80.76 -0.83 9.37
CA LYS A 205 -82.12 -0.38 9.05
C LYS A 205 -82.29 -0.03 7.57
N ILE A 206 -81.33 0.68 6.96
CA ILE A 206 -81.35 0.96 5.51
C ILE A 206 -81.35 -0.34 4.73
N LYS A 207 -80.46 -1.28 5.05
CA LYS A 207 -80.41 -2.59 4.39
C LYS A 207 -81.72 -3.36 4.57
N THR A 208 -82.36 -3.27 5.73
CA THR A 208 -83.68 -3.89 5.97
C THR A 208 -84.77 -3.24 5.12
N ILE A 209 -84.75 -1.91 4.98
CA ILE A 209 -85.69 -1.16 4.13
C ILE A 209 -85.43 -1.47 2.65
N GLU A 210 -84.19 -1.49 2.20
CA GLU A 210 -83.82 -1.86 0.82
C GLU A 210 -84.23 -3.30 0.49
N ASN A 211 -84.03 -4.23 1.43
CA ASN A 211 -84.50 -5.60 1.29
C ASN A 211 -86.04 -5.68 1.25
N ALA A 212 -86.75 -4.86 2.03
CA ALA A 212 -88.21 -4.81 2.06
C ALA A 212 -88.82 -4.12 0.82
N ALA A 213 -88.11 -3.14 0.25
CA ALA A 213 -88.52 -2.43 -0.97
C ALA A 213 -88.27 -3.25 -2.25
N ASN A 214 -87.37 -4.23 -2.20
CA ASN A 214 -87.11 -5.19 -3.28
C ASN A 214 -87.77 -6.55 -2.98
N SER A 215 -89.09 -6.58 -2.85
CA SER A 215 -89.87 -7.80 -2.57
C SER A 215 -89.72 -8.91 -3.63
N GLU A 216 -89.17 -8.60 -4.80
CA GLU A 216 -88.53 -9.57 -5.70
C GLU A 216 -87.13 -9.05 -6.05
N LYS A 217 -86.10 -9.54 -5.35
CA LYS A 217 -84.70 -9.29 -5.73
C LYS A 217 -84.47 -9.94 -7.09
N ILE A 218 -84.56 -9.16 -8.16
CA ILE A 218 -84.39 -9.64 -9.55
C ILE A 218 -82.95 -9.49 -10.05
N ARG A 219 -82.06 -8.83 -9.29
CA ARG A 219 -80.68 -8.56 -9.69
C ARG A 219 -79.72 -8.64 -8.50
N TYR A 220 -78.53 -9.17 -8.74
CA TYR A 220 -77.40 -9.19 -7.81
C TYR A 220 -76.14 -8.71 -8.54
N GLU A 221 -75.30 -7.94 -7.87
CA GLU A 221 -74.04 -7.43 -8.41
C GLU A 221 -72.91 -7.64 -7.41
N GLU A 222 -71.74 -8.07 -7.91
CA GLU A 222 -70.53 -8.23 -7.11
C GLU A 222 -69.29 -7.99 -7.98
N ARG A 223 -68.20 -7.58 -7.34
CA ARG A 223 -66.89 -7.40 -7.96
C ARG A 223 -65.94 -8.48 -7.47
N ILE A 224 -65.33 -9.23 -8.41
CA ILE A 224 -64.43 -10.34 -8.08
C ILE A 224 -63.09 -10.21 -8.80
N ARG A 225 -62.05 -10.88 -8.29
CA ARG A 225 -60.68 -10.88 -8.85
C ARG A 225 -60.21 -12.25 -9.32
N GLY A 226 -61.12 -13.18 -9.57
CA GLY A 226 -60.84 -14.56 -9.95
C GLY A 226 -62.02 -15.47 -9.58
N ASP A 227 -61.79 -16.77 -9.56
CA ASP A 227 -62.82 -17.76 -9.24
C ASP A 227 -63.45 -17.46 -7.88
N ALA A 228 -64.78 -17.48 -7.84
CA ALA A 228 -65.52 -17.07 -6.66
C ALA A 228 -66.82 -17.86 -6.50
N ARG A 229 -67.13 -18.17 -5.24
CA ARG A 229 -68.45 -18.66 -4.84
C ARG A 229 -69.31 -17.47 -4.43
N ILE A 230 -70.34 -17.20 -5.21
CA ILE A 230 -71.20 -16.02 -5.09
C ILE A 230 -72.55 -16.43 -4.50
N LYS A 231 -72.92 -15.81 -3.38
CA LYS A 231 -74.24 -15.95 -2.77
C LYS A 231 -75.13 -14.77 -3.19
N HIS A 232 -75.98 -14.99 -4.17
CA HIS A 232 -76.81 -13.95 -4.80
C HIS A 232 -78.19 -13.77 -4.15
N ASP A 233 -78.72 -14.80 -3.48
CA ASP A 233 -80.01 -14.78 -2.79
C ASP A 233 -81.19 -14.32 -3.69
N LEU A 234 -81.28 -14.84 -4.93
CA LEU A 234 -82.35 -14.51 -5.90
C LEU A 234 -83.48 -15.56 -5.95
N ASP A 235 -83.33 -16.65 -5.18
CA ASP A 235 -84.19 -17.83 -5.15
C ASP A 235 -84.64 -18.29 -6.55
N THR A 236 -83.66 -18.57 -7.42
CA THR A 236 -83.88 -19.04 -8.79
C THR A 236 -82.66 -19.79 -9.31
N LEU A 237 -82.89 -20.80 -10.16
CA LEU A 237 -81.85 -21.40 -11.01
C LEU A 237 -81.84 -20.82 -12.43
N SER A 238 -82.88 -20.05 -12.77
CA SER A 238 -83.07 -19.37 -14.04
C SER A 238 -82.60 -17.92 -13.90
N PHE A 239 -81.41 -17.64 -14.44
CA PHE A 239 -80.81 -16.32 -14.43
C PHE A 239 -79.96 -16.09 -15.68
N VAL A 240 -79.78 -14.81 -16.04
CA VAL A 240 -78.74 -14.34 -16.97
C VAL A 240 -77.58 -13.80 -16.15
N ILE A 241 -76.35 -14.10 -16.56
CA ILE A 241 -75.14 -13.50 -15.99
C ILE A 241 -74.46 -12.65 -17.06
N ASP A 242 -74.07 -11.45 -16.68
CA ASP A 242 -73.23 -10.55 -17.48
C ASP A 242 -71.98 -10.22 -16.67
N ALA A 243 -70.83 -10.25 -17.32
CA ALA A 243 -69.55 -9.99 -16.67
C ALA A 243 -68.63 -9.21 -17.58
N TYR A 244 -68.03 -8.14 -17.06
CA TYR A 244 -67.10 -7.30 -17.82
C TYR A 244 -65.93 -6.83 -16.96
N ASP A 245 -64.81 -6.57 -17.62
CA ASP A 245 -63.62 -5.98 -17.02
C ASP A 245 -63.87 -4.52 -16.65
N THR A 246 -63.67 -4.15 -15.38
CA THR A 246 -63.97 -2.79 -14.91
C THR A 246 -63.04 -1.70 -15.46
N VAL A 247 -61.88 -2.07 -16.02
CA VAL A 247 -60.91 -1.16 -16.62
C VAL A 247 -61.09 -1.12 -18.14
N THR A 248 -61.16 -2.27 -18.78
CA THR A 248 -61.20 -2.36 -20.26
C THR A 248 -62.62 -2.34 -20.84
N MET A 249 -63.64 -2.52 -20.00
CA MET A 249 -65.07 -2.55 -20.37
C MET A 249 -65.47 -3.68 -21.33
N PHE A 250 -64.58 -4.63 -21.61
CA PHE A 250 -64.91 -5.80 -22.42
C PHE A 250 -65.66 -6.86 -21.61
N THR A 251 -66.69 -7.46 -22.22
CA THR A 251 -67.39 -8.63 -21.67
C THR A 251 -66.44 -9.83 -21.60
N ILE A 252 -66.45 -10.54 -20.47
CA ILE A 252 -65.59 -11.68 -20.23
C ILE A 252 -66.43 -12.96 -20.25
N PRO A 253 -66.08 -13.97 -21.08
CA PRO A 253 -66.70 -15.27 -20.99
C PRO A 253 -66.29 -15.96 -19.69
N LEU A 254 -67.27 -16.50 -18.97
CA LEU A 254 -67.05 -17.22 -17.72
C LEU A 254 -67.84 -18.53 -17.71
N LYS A 255 -67.42 -19.47 -16.88
CA LYS A 255 -68.14 -20.71 -16.64
C LYS A 255 -68.88 -20.58 -15.31
N VAL A 256 -70.18 -20.88 -15.31
CA VAL A 256 -71.00 -20.87 -14.09
C VAL A 256 -71.44 -22.27 -13.74
N LYS A 257 -71.21 -22.65 -12.49
CA LYS A 257 -71.78 -23.85 -11.88
C LYS A 257 -72.85 -23.42 -10.88
N ARG A 258 -74.08 -23.93 -11.06
CA ARG A 258 -75.19 -23.71 -10.13
C ARG A 258 -75.02 -24.64 -8.93
N ILE A 259 -74.99 -24.07 -7.72
CA ILE A 259 -74.85 -24.86 -6.48
C ILE A 259 -76.22 -25.08 -5.85
N ASP A 260 -77.00 -24.02 -5.69
CA ASP A 260 -78.38 -24.02 -5.21
C ASP A 260 -79.13 -22.78 -5.75
N ASN A 261 -80.40 -22.57 -5.36
CA ASN A 261 -81.23 -21.46 -5.82
C ASN A 261 -80.67 -20.05 -5.48
N ASN A 262 -79.69 -19.96 -4.60
CA ASN A 262 -79.15 -18.69 -4.08
C ASN A 262 -77.64 -18.55 -4.28
N THR A 263 -76.97 -19.60 -4.75
CA THR A 263 -75.51 -19.68 -4.78
C THR A 263 -75.01 -20.27 -6.08
N ILE A 264 -74.03 -19.60 -6.68
CA ILE A 264 -73.31 -20.07 -7.86
C ILE A 264 -71.80 -20.07 -7.61
N GLU A 265 -71.07 -20.84 -8.39
CA GLU A 265 -69.61 -20.81 -8.46
C GLU A 265 -69.23 -20.36 -9.87
N VAL A 266 -68.45 -19.27 -9.94
CA VAL A 266 -67.93 -18.69 -11.17
C VAL A 266 -66.48 -19.10 -11.31
N VAL A 267 -66.13 -19.65 -12.46
CA VAL A 267 -64.78 -20.11 -12.79
C VAL A 267 -64.34 -19.45 -14.09
N PHE A 268 -63.14 -18.89 -14.09
CA PHE A 268 -62.48 -18.35 -15.26
C PHE A 268 -61.48 -19.35 -15.82
N ASP A 269 -61.28 -19.34 -17.14
CA ASP A 269 -60.26 -20.20 -17.78
C ASP A 269 -58.83 -19.76 -17.43
N SER A 270 -58.67 -18.49 -17.05
CA SER A 270 -57.44 -17.91 -16.51
C SER A 270 -57.79 -16.81 -15.51
N VAL A 271 -56.90 -16.57 -14.54
CA VAL A 271 -57.11 -15.53 -13.53
C VAL A 271 -57.21 -14.17 -14.23
N PRO A 272 -58.32 -13.43 -14.08
CA PRO A 272 -58.49 -12.14 -14.73
C PRO A 272 -57.49 -11.12 -14.17
N PRO A 273 -56.87 -10.29 -15.03
CA PRO A 273 -55.86 -9.32 -14.61
C PRO A 273 -56.44 -8.14 -13.82
N ASN A 274 -57.71 -7.80 -14.08
CA ASN A 274 -58.43 -6.70 -13.44
C ASN A 274 -59.61 -7.22 -12.63
N ILE A 275 -60.23 -6.32 -11.85
CA ILE A 275 -61.50 -6.61 -11.17
C ILE A 275 -62.60 -6.77 -12.21
N ILE A 276 -63.37 -7.84 -12.10
CA ILE A 276 -64.49 -8.15 -12.97
C ILE A 276 -65.79 -7.79 -12.25
N GLN A 277 -66.63 -6.97 -12.90
CA GLN A 277 -67.97 -6.70 -12.44
C GLN A 277 -68.88 -7.81 -12.93
N ILE A 278 -69.60 -8.46 -12.01
CA ILE A 278 -70.60 -9.47 -12.33
C ILE A 278 -71.98 -8.91 -12.00
N THR A 279 -72.91 -9.15 -12.91
CA THR A 279 -74.35 -8.92 -12.73
C THR A 279 -75.09 -10.23 -12.96
N ILE A 280 -75.86 -10.69 -11.97
CA ILE A 280 -76.76 -11.84 -12.09
C ILE A 280 -78.18 -11.30 -12.07
N LYS A 281 -78.99 -11.64 -13.07
CA LYS A 281 -80.38 -11.21 -13.17
C LYS A 281 -81.31 -12.41 -13.26
N LYS A 282 -82.28 -12.51 -12.34
CA LYS A 282 -83.37 -13.50 -12.38
C LYS A 282 -84.19 -13.31 -13.65
N ILE A 283 -84.50 -14.42 -14.32
CA ILE A 283 -85.42 -14.48 -15.48
C ILE A 283 -86.81 -14.82 -14.95
#